data_AF-A0A1F5CRX2-F1
#
_entry.id   AF-A0A1F5CRX2-F1
#
_cell.length_a   1.000
_cell.length_b   1.000
_cell.length_c   1.000
_cell.angle_alpha   90.00
_cell.angle_beta   90.00
_cell.angle_gamma   90.00
#
_symmetry.space_group_name_H-M   'P 1'
#
loop_
_entity.id
_entity.type
_entity.pdbx_description
1 polymer ?
#
loop_
_entity_poly.entity_id
_entity_poly.type
_entity_poly.pdbx_seq_one_letter_code
_entity_poly.pdbx_strand_id
1 'polypeptide(L)'
;MSRCVFQAGLSWRLIADKWPNFQRAFDDFDVRKVAGYGPDDIARLGQDAGIIRNKPKILATIGNAREFERVAAEAGSFQGWLDGIDEANNYDLVVKRLMARFMRVGPSTAHIFLWSVGEPIEYEPGVFTRKPREIV
;
A
#
# COMPACT_ATOMS: atom_id res chain seq x y z
N MET A 1 0.19 -0.65 -3.39
CA MET A 1 -0.18 -0.53 -1.95
C MET A 1 -0.81 0.80 -1.55
N SER A 2 -0.27 1.94 -1.99
CA SER A 2 -0.63 3.26 -1.45
C SER A 2 -2.11 3.63 -1.58
N ARG A 3 -2.77 3.26 -2.69
CA ARG A 3 -4.20 3.55 -2.93
C ARG A 3 -5.12 3.00 -1.82
N CYS A 4 -4.85 1.78 -1.36
CA CYS A 4 -5.66 1.10 -0.35
C CYS A 4 -5.56 1.77 1.03
N VAL A 5 -4.37 2.28 1.39
CA VAL A 5 -4.13 3.01 2.66
C VAL A 5 -4.95 4.31 2.71
N PHE A 6 -5.08 5.01 1.59
CA PHE A 6 -5.91 6.21 1.53
C PHE A 6 -7.41 5.89 1.53
N GLN A 7 -7.84 4.83 0.87
CA GLN A 7 -9.24 4.38 0.86
C GLN A 7 -9.75 3.89 2.23
N ALA A 8 -8.87 3.40 3.11
CA ALA A 8 -9.25 3.01 4.47
C ALA A 8 -9.79 4.21 5.28
N GLY A 9 -11.12 4.31 5.37
CA GLY A 9 -11.85 5.34 6.15
C GLY A 9 -12.18 6.63 5.40
N LEU A 10 -12.12 6.65 4.05
CA LEU A 10 -12.51 7.82 3.24
C LEU A 10 -13.44 7.40 2.10
N SER A 11 -14.28 8.34 1.62
CA SER A 11 -15.18 8.09 0.49
C SER A 11 -14.39 7.71 -0.76
N TRP A 12 -14.74 6.58 -1.39
CA TRP A 12 -14.07 6.09 -2.60
C TRP A 12 -14.08 7.15 -3.71
N ARG A 13 -15.22 7.81 -3.97
CA ARG A 13 -15.32 8.85 -5.00
C ARG A 13 -14.30 9.98 -4.76
N LEU A 14 -14.18 10.42 -3.51
CA LEU A 14 -13.23 11.47 -3.13
C LEU A 14 -11.77 11.05 -3.41
N ILE A 15 -11.42 9.79 -3.14
CA ILE A 15 -10.09 9.27 -3.45
C ILE A 15 -9.86 9.14 -4.95
N ALA A 16 -10.87 8.67 -5.69
CA ALA A 16 -10.78 8.52 -7.15
C ALA A 16 -10.55 9.88 -7.83
N ASP A 17 -11.33 10.90 -7.46
CA ASP A 17 -11.21 12.25 -8.04
C ASP A 17 -9.86 12.90 -7.73
N LYS A 18 -9.31 12.63 -6.54
CA LYS A 18 -7.99 13.15 -6.12
C LYS A 18 -6.82 12.26 -6.55
N TRP A 19 -7.06 11.08 -7.11
CA TRP A 19 -6.00 10.11 -7.42
C TRP A 19 -4.91 10.67 -8.36
N PRO A 20 -5.24 11.42 -9.42
CA PRO A 20 -4.21 12.04 -10.26
C PRO A 20 -3.31 13.02 -9.48
N ASN A 21 -3.88 13.73 -8.49
CA ASN A 21 -3.09 14.61 -7.63
C ASN A 21 -2.18 13.81 -6.69
N PHE A 22 -2.66 12.68 -6.16
CA PHE A 22 -1.84 11.77 -5.37
C PHE A 22 -0.67 11.22 -6.17
N GLN A 23 -0.90 10.79 -7.42
CA GLN A 23 0.17 10.32 -8.30
C GLN A 23 1.23 11.41 -8.48
N ARG A 24 0.82 12.63 -8.84
CA ARG A 24 1.76 13.75 -8.98
C ARG A 24 2.49 14.12 -7.69
N ALA A 25 1.79 14.12 -6.55
CA ALA A 25 2.36 14.54 -5.28
C ALA A 25 3.41 13.55 -4.75
N PHE A 26 3.25 12.26 -5.06
CA PHE A 26 4.10 11.14 -4.66
C PHE A 26 4.97 10.59 -5.81
N ASP A 27 5.29 11.39 -6.83
CA ASP A 27 6.13 10.99 -7.98
C ASP A 27 5.70 9.65 -8.63
N ASP A 28 4.41 9.54 -8.94
CA ASP A 28 3.75 8.35 -9.48
C ASP A 28 3.86 7.11 -8.59
N PHE A 29 4.14 7.32 -7.30
CA PHE A 29 4.45 6.26 -6.33
C PHE A 29 5.66 5.42 -6.71
N ASP A 30 6.65 6.02 -7.38
CA ASP A 30 7.97 5.42 -7.54
C ASP A 30 8.56 5.12 -6.16
N VAL A 31 8.74 3.84 -5.88
CA VAL A 31 9.16 3.36 -4.56
C VAL A 31 10.48 3.99 -4.13
N ARG A 32 11.44 4.13 -5.06
CA ARG A 32 12.77 4.66 -4.75
C ARG A 32 12.70 6.14 -4.39
N LYS A 33 11.94 6.91 -5.16
CA LYS A 33 11.73 8.35 -4.87
C LYS A 33 11.02 8.54 -3.54
N VAL A 34 9.91 7.85 -3.33
CA VAL A 34 9.10 7.99 -2.11
C VAL A 34 9.85 7.50 -0.88
N ALA A 35 10.66 6.45 -0.99
CA ALA A 35 11.52 5.99 0.10
C ALA A 35 12.55 7.05 0.53
N GLY A 36 13.04 7.84 -0.43
CA GLY A 36 13.97 8.94 -0.22
C GLY A 36 13.37 10.22 0.39
N TYR A 37 12.05 10.31 0.55
CA TYR A 37 11.39 11.53 1.03
C TYR A 37 11.85 11.94 2.43
N GLY A 38 12.19 13.22 2.58
CA GLY A 38 12.70 13.81 3.81
C GLY A 38 11.63 14.59 4.61
N PRO A 39 12.06 15.28 5.68
CA PRO A 39 11.19 16.20 6.44
C PRO A 39 10.53 17.27 5.57
N ASP A 40 11.25 17.78 4.56
CA ASP A 40 10.76 18.81 3.64
C ASP A 40 9.66 18.29 2.72
N ASP A 41 9.77 17.06 2.24
CA ASP A 41 8.72 16.39 1.48
C ASP A 41 7.47 16.15 2.32
N ILE A 42 7.65 15.74 3.57
CA ILE A 42 6.53 15.56 4.50
C ILE A 42 5.83 16.90 4.75
N ALA A 43 6.58 18.00 4.89
CA ALA A 43 6.01 19.33 5.04
C ALA A 43 5.27 19.79 3.77
N ARG A 44 5.87 19.59 2.58
CA ARG A 44 5.28 19.85 1.27
C ARG A 44 3.95 19.13 1.10
N LEU A 45 3.93 17.81 1.33
CA LEU A 45 2.73 16.97 1.26
C LEU A 45 1.69 17.37 2.31
N GLY A 46 2.14 17.83 3.48
CA GLY A 46 1.28 18.36 4.53
C GLY A 46 0.55 19.65 4.15
N GLN A 47 1.06 20.41 3.18
CA GLN A 47 0.45 21.66 2.71
C GLN A 47 -0.30 21.51 1.38
N ASP A 48 -0.12 20.41 0.66
CA ASP A 48 -0.75 20.18 -0.63
C ASP A 48 -2.27 19.97 -0.50
N ALA A 49 -3.05 20.94 -1.01
CA ALA A 49 -4.51 20.91 -1.02
C ALA A 49 -5.10 19.95 -2.09
N GLY A 50 -4.29 19.53 -3.06
CA GLY A 50 -4.62 18.57 -4.09
C GLY A 50 -4.85 17.17 -3.51
N ILE A 51 -4.13 16.82 -2.44
CA ILE A 51 -4.26 15.54 -1.73
C ILE A 51 -5.03 15.67 -0.41
N ILE A 52 -5.18 14.55 0.29
CA ILE A 52 -5.76 14.53 1.63
C ILE A 52 -4.62 14.62 2.63
N ARG A 53 -4.54 15.76 3.33
CA ARG A 53 -3.50 16.14 4.30
C ARG A 53 -3.57 15.36 5.61
N ASN A 54 -3.55 14.03 5.50
CA ASN A 54 -3.54 13.11 6.64
C ASN A 54 -2.10 12.70 6.94
N LYS A 55 -1.46 13.40 7.88
CA LYS A 55 -0.05 13.17 8.25
C LYS A 55 0.27 11.71 8.58
N PRO A 56 -0.54 10.98 9.39
CA PRO A 56 -0.30 9.55 9.62
C PRO A 56 -0.28 8.69 8.34
N LYS A 57 -1.17 8.96 7.38
CA LYS A 57 -1.21 8.20 6.10
C LYS A 57 -0.04 8.56 5.17
N ILE A 58 0.38 9.82 5.16
CA ILE A 58 1.57 10.26 4.43
C ILE A 58 2.81 9.56 4.97
N LEU A 59 3.02 9.61 6.29
CA LEU A 59 4.14 8.95 6.96
C LEU A 59 4.13 7.43 6.74
N ALA A 60 2.96 6.79 6.83
CA ALA A 60 2.83 5.36 6.54
C ALA A 60 3.19 5.04 5.08
N THR A 61 2.81 5.90 4.12
CA THR A 61 3.15 5.70 2.70
C THR A 61 4.67 5.75 2.48
N ILE A 62 5.34 6.73 3.07
CA ILE A 62 6.81 6.87 3.00
C ILE A 62 7.51 5.71 3.70
N GLY A 63 7.06 5.35 4.92
CA GLY A 63 7.60 4.23 5.67
C GLY A 63 7.44 2.89 4.93
N ASN A 64 6.29 2.67 4.31
CA ASN A 64 6.03 1.48 3.51
C ASN A 64 6.90 1.41 2.25
N ALA A 65 7.21 2.55 1.61
CA ALA A 65 8.13 2.59 0.48
C ALA A 65 9.55 2.16 0.91
N ARG A 66 10.04 2.67 2.05
CA ARG A 66 11.33 2.26 2.63
C ARG A 66 11.37 0.78 2.99
N GLU A 67 10.29 0.27 3.60
CA GLU A 67 10.21 -1.15 3.93
C GLU A 67 10.16 -2.03 2.67
N PHE A 68 9.52 -1.56 1.59
CA PHE A 68 9.53 -2.25 0.31
C PHE A 68 10.94 -2.40 -0.25
N GLU A 69 11.75 -1.33 -0.21
CA GLU A 69 13.16 -1.42 -0.62
C GLU A 69 13.97 -2.36 0.27
N ARG A 70 13.75 -2.31 1.58
CA ARG A 70 14.42 -3.19 2.55
C ARG A 70 14.12 -4.65 2.28
N VAL A 71 12.85 -4.98 2.09
CA VAL A 71 12.37 -6.33 1.79
C VAL A 71 12.88 -6.82 0.43
N ALA A 72 12.84 -5.96 -0.58
CA ALA A 72 13.37 -6.29 -1.90
C ALA A 72 14.89 -6.54 -1.87
N ALA A 73 15.64 -5.80 -1.04
CA ALA A 73 17.06 -6.04 -0.84
C ALA A 73 17.34 -7.35 -0.08
N GLU A 74 16.52 -7.71 0.90
CA GLU A 74 16.64 -8.96 1.68
C GLU A 74 16.45 -10.22 0.80
N ALA A 75 15.46 -10.20 -0.10
CA ALA A 75 15.07 -11.38 -0.90
C ALA A 75 15.42 -11.28 -2.40
N GLY A 76 16.19 -10.26 -2.80
CA GLY A 76 16.53 -9.96 -4.19
C GLY A 76 15.40 -9.30 -5.00
N SER A 77 14.14 -9.55 -4.65
CA SER A 77 12.99 -8.80 -5.15
C SER A 77 11.80 -8.90 -4.19
N PHE A 78 10.83 -8.00 -4.33
CA PHE A 78 9.60 -8.10 -3.53
C PHE A 78 8.79 -9.36 -3.86
N GLN A 79 8.75 -9.76 -5.13
CA GLN A 79 8.11 -11.04 -5.52
C GLN A 79 8.85 -12.22 -4.89
N GLY A 80 10.19 -12.25 -4.96
CA GLY A 80 10.98 -13.30 -4.31
C GLY A 80 10.77 -13.37 -2.79
N TRP A 81 10.48 -12.24 -2.14
CA TRP A 81 10.07 -12.23 -0.74
C TRP A 81 8.68 -12.83 -0.52
N LEU A 82 7.71 -12.53 -1.39
CA LEU A 82 6.38 -13.15 -1.34
C LEU A 82 6.48 -14.66 -1.57
N ASP A 83 7.18 -15.07 -2.63
CA ASP A 83 7.38 -16.48 -3.00
C ASP A 83 8.06 -17.26 -1.86
N GLY A 84 9.04 -16.66 -1.19
CA GLY A 84 9.73 -17.28 -0.05
C GLY A 84 8.88 -17.39 1.23
N ILE A 85 7.76 -16.66 1.32
CA ILE A 85 6.78 -16.84 2.39
C ILE A 85 5.71 -17.86 2.00
N ASP A 86 5.45 -18.00 0.70
CA ASP A 86 4.34 -18.77 0.15
C ASP A 86 4.73 -20.20 -0.29
N GLU A 87 5.72 -20.83 0.35
CA GLU A 87 6.12 -22.21 0.03
C GLU A 87 4.98 -23.25 0.17
N ALA A 88 3.84 -22.89 0.76
CA ALA A 88 2.69 -23.78 1.01
C ALA A 88 1.32 -23.22 0.58
N ASN A 89 1.27 -22.18 -0.27
CA ASN A 89 -0.01 -21.54 -0.68
C ASN A 89 -0.81 -21.00 0.53
N ASN A 90 -0.10 -20.52 1.56
CA ASN A 90 -0.66 -20.12 2.84
C ASN A 90 -0.72 -18.60 2.96
N TYR A 91 -1.71 -18.02 2.31
CA TYR A 91 -1.93 -16.58 2.27
C TYR A 91 -2.25 -15.95 3.64
N ASP A 92 -2.68 -16.73 4.64
CA ASP A 92 -2.83 -16.22 6.02
C ASP A 92 -1.48 -15.81 6.62
N LEU A 93 -0.43 -16.57 6.32
CA LEU A 93 0.92 -16.24 6.78
C LEU A 93 1.43 -15.00 6.05
N VAL A 94 1.20 -14.89 4.74
CA VAL A 94 1.56 -13.72 3.93
C VAL A 94 0.87 -12.47 4.46
N VAL A 95 -0.43 -12.53 4.74
CA VAL A 95 -1.22 -11.43 5.32
C VAL A 95 -0.67 -11.04 6.70
N LYS A 96 -0.38 -12.00 7.58
CA LYS A 96 0.24 -11.73 8.89
C LYS A 96 1.60 -11.05 8.76
N ARG A 97 2.43 -11.48 7.81
CA ARG A 97 3.75 -10.89 7.56
C ARG A 97 3.64 -9.48 7.01
N LEU A 98 2.72 -9.24 6.08
CA LEU A 98 2.43 -7.90 5.55
C LEU A 98 1.95 -6.96 6.67
N MET A 99 1.04 -7.40 7.53
CA MET A 99 0.55 -6.61 8.66
C MET A 99 1.66 -6.30 9.68
N ALA A 100 2.61 -7.22 9.88
CA ALA A 100 3.72 -7.04 10.81
C ALA A 100 4.79 -6.06 10.29
N ARG A 101 4.99 -6.01 8.96
CA ARG A 101 6.06 -5.22 8.33
C ARG A 101 5.59 -3.86 7.83
N PHE A 102 4.37 -3.77 7.27
CA PHE A 102 3.87 -2.56 6.64
C PHE A 102 2.91 -1.79 7.55
N MET A 103 3.13 -0.49 7.64
CA MET A 103 2.33 0.44 8.45
C MET A 103 0.94 0.61 7.86
N ARG A 104 -0.08 0.57 8.73
CA ARG A 104 -1.49 0.82 8.40
C ARG A 104 -2.05 -0.14 7.34
N VAL A 105 -1.46 -1.34 7.25
CA VAL A 105 -1.97 -2.46 6.47
C VAL A 105 -2.72 -3.38 7.43
N GLY A 106 -4.05 -3.30 7.43
CA GLY A 106 -4.90 -4.28 8.11
C GLY A 106 -5.21 -5.49 7.21
N PRO A 107 -5.91 -6.51 7.73
CA PRO A 107 -6.24 -7.73 6.97
C PRO A 107 -6.84 -7.41 5.60
N SER A 108 -7.93 -6.64 5.55
CA SER A 108 -8.58 -6.27 4.28
C SER A 108 -7.67 -5.50 3.33
N THR A 109 -6.75 -4.66 3.84
CA THR A 109 -5.80 -3.92 3.01
C THR A 109 -4.75 -4.84 2.41
N ALA A 110 -4.26 -5.81 3.20
CA ALA A 110 -3.32 -6.83 2.73
C ALA A 110 -3.95 -7.69 1.63
N HIS A 111 -5.18 -8.17 1.83
CA HIS A 111 -5.87 -8.96 0.80
C HIS A 111 -6.12 -8.14 -0.48
N ILE A 112 -6.60 -6.89 -0.41
CA ILE A 112 -6.76 -6.06 -1.62
C ILE A 112 -5.43 -5.91 -2.35
N PHE A 113 -4.33 -5.73 -1.61
CA PHE A 113 -3.02 -5.60 -2.20
C PHE A 113 -2.57 -6.87 -2.93
N LEU A 114 -2.64 -8.03 -2.28
CA LEU A 114 -2.29 -9.33 -2.87
C LEU A 114 -3.10 -9.60 -4.14
N TRP A 115 -4.41 -9.31 -4.09
CA TRP A 115 -5.26 -9.42 -5.27
C TRP A 115 -4.85 -8.46 -6.40
N SER A 116 -4.46 -7.23 -6.06
CA SER A 116 -4.03 -6.23 -7.05
C SER A 116 -2.70 -6.56 -7.72
N VAL A 117 -1.84 -7.35 -7.09
CA VAL A 117 -0.57 -7.82 -7.68
C VAL A 117 -0.73 -9.15 -8.44
N GLY A 118 -1.94 -9.70 -8.50
CA GLY A 118 -2.26 -10.90 -9.28
C GLY A 118 -2.13 -12.22 -8.52
N GLU A 119 -1.98 -12.19 -7.20
CA GLU A 119 -1.94 -13.41 -6.39
C GLU A 119 -3.31 -14.12 -6.40
N PRO A 120 -3.38 -15.45 -6.53
CA PRO A 120 -4.60 -16.25 -6.55
C PRO A 120 -5.28 -16.36 -5.17
N ILE A 121 -5.56 -15.23 -4.53
CA ILE A 121 -6.28 -15.21 -3.26
C ILE A 121 -7.78 -15.37 -3.48
N GLU A 122 -8.42 -16.22 -2.68
CA GLU A 122 -9.87 -16.34 -2.67
C GLU A 122 -10.53 -15.16 -1.96
N TYR A 123 -11.72 -14.76 -2.45
CA TYR A 123 -12.52 -13.73 -1.81
C TYR A 123 -13.19 -14.28 -0.54
N GLU A 124 -12.79 -13.79 0.63
CA GLU A 124 -13.41 -14.15 1.90
C GLU A 124 -14.45 -13.12 2.37
N PRO A 125 -15.77 -13.44 2.40
CA PRO A 125 -16.81 -12.50 2.79
C PRO A 125 -16.68 -11.94 4.22
N GLY A 126 -15.94 -12.61 5.10
CA GLY A 126 -15.66 -12.14 6.47
C GLY A 126 -14.61 -11.03 6.56
N VAL A 127 -13.74 -10.92 5.55
CA VAL A 127 -12.65 -9.93 5.50
C VAL A 127 -13.04 -8.70 4.67
N PHE A 128 -13.99 -8.87 3.75
CA PHE A 128 -14.45 -7.83 2.83
C PHE A 128 -15.91 -7.45 3.07
N THR A 129 -16.18 -6.17 3.28
CA THR A 129 -17.57 -5.66 3.27
C THR A 129 -18.15 -5.58 1.84
N ARG A 130 -17.29 -5.58 0.81
CA ARG A 130 -17.63 -5.60 -0.62
C ARG A 130 -16.50 -6.24 -1.43
N LYS A 131 -16.84 -6.97 -2.51
CA LYS A 131 -15.87 -7.48 -3.48
C LYS A 131 -15.01 -6.34 -4.04
N PRO A 132 -13.66 -6.42 -3.96
CA PRO A 132 -12.78 -5.47 -4.62
C PRO A 132 -13.13 -5.43 -6.12
N ARG A 133 -13.35 -4.22 -6.67
CA ARG A 133 -13.48 -4.07 -8.13
C ARG A 133 -12.10 -4.14 -8.76
N GLU A 134 -12.01 -4.75 -9.94
CA GLU A 134 -10.75 -4.81 -10.70
C GLU A 134 -10.20 -3.40 -10.83
N ILE A 135 -9.00 -3.23 -10.28
CA ILE A 135 -8.25 -2.01 -10.48
C ILE A 135 -7.63 -2.16 -11.85
N VAL A 136 -8.42 -1.84 -12.89
CA VAL A 136 -7.90 -1.63 -14.25
C VAL A 136 -6.98 -0.41 -14.24
#